data_AF-A0A529HHF2-F1
#
_entry.id   AF-A0A529HHF2-F1
#
_cell.length_a   1.000
_cell.length_b   1.000
_cell.length_c   1.000
_cell.angle_alpha   90.00
_cell.angle_beta   90.00
_cell.angle_gamma   90.00
#
_symmetry.space_group_name_H-M   'P 1'
#
loop_
_entity.id
_entity.type
_entity.pdbx_description
1 polymer ?
#
loop_
_entity_poly.entity_id
_entity_poly.type
_entity_poly.pdbx_seq_one_letter_code
_entity_poly.pdbx_strand_id
1 'polypeptide(L)'
;FMLVSASAIYGTIGGGQLEYMAIDKARQMLGGRTPSRSATDEARIEVDEVCATLDVPLGPEIGQCCGGRVEVLIRPVDGALEQELIAKAEVEEAHLPYVYVFGGGHVGQALASALALLPIHAVVVETRAEALEGMPETVETRLTPMPEAIVREAHAGAAFAILTHDHALDF
;
A
#
# COMPACT_ATOMS: atom_id res chain seq x y z
N PHE A 1 -8.03 1.47 -4.40
CA PHE A 1 -8.39 1.74 -5.82
C PHE A 1 -7.20 1.33 -6.69
N MET A 2 -7.36 1.32 -8.01
CA MET A 2 -6.26 1.11 -8.95
C MET A 2 -6.30 2.24 -9.97
N LEU A 3 -5.14 2.82 -10.28
CA LEU A 3 -4.96 3.81 -11.34
C LEU A 3 -4.28 3.15 -12.52
N VAL A 4 -4.75 3.45 -13.72
CA VAL A 4 -4.22 2.89 -14.97
C VAL A 4 -3.90 4.04 -15.90
N SER A 5 -2.66 4.09 -16.36
CA SER A 5 -2.24 4.95 -17.46
C SER A 5 -1.93 4.11 -18.71
N ALA A 6 -1.56 4.80 -19.80
CA ALA A 6 -1.13 4.13 -21.02
C ALA A 6 0.07 3.19 -20.79
N SER A 7 0.95 3.48 -19.82
CA SER A 7 2.22 2.77 -19.63
C SER A 7 2.44 2.22 -18.21
N ALA A 8 1.67 2.68 -17.22
CA ALA A 8 1.87 2.33 -15.83
C ALA A 8 0.55 1.95 -15.15
N ILE A 9 0.67 1.25 -14.03
CA ILE A 9 -0.42 0.92 -13.12
C ILE A 9 0.03 1.25 -11.70
N TYR A 10 -0.91 1.67 -10.85
CA TYR A 10 -0.68 1.92 -9.43
C TYR A 10 -1.82 1.32 -8.61
N GLY A 11 -1.48 0.64 -7.52
CA GLY A 11 -2.44 -0.07 -6.68
C GLY A 11 -2.93 -1.39 -7.29
N THR A 12 -3.84 -2.04 -6.59
CA THR A 12 -4.44 -3.34 -6.91
C THR A 12 -5.89 -3.36 -6.44
N ILE A 13 -6.74 -4.13 -7.11
CA ILE A 13 -8.14 -4.40 -6.73
C ILE A 13 -8.39 -5.90 -6.49
N GLY A 14 -7.34 -6.74 -6.46
CA GLY A 14 -7.45 -8.16 -6.09
C GLY A 14 -6.66 -9.14 -6.95
N GLY A 15 -5.97 -8.66 -7.99
CA GLY A 15 -5.11 -9.50 -8.83
C GLY A 15 -5.84 -10.31 -9.91
N GLY A 16 -5.04 -11.11 -10.63
CA GLY A 16 -5.51 -12.13 -11.55
C GLY A 16 -6.29 -11.60 -12.76
N GLN A 17 -7.24 -12.42 -13.23
CA GLN A 17 -8.01 -12.13 -14.44
C GLN A 17 -8.89 -10.86 -14.32
N LEU A 18 -9.44 -10.58 -13.14
CA LEU A 18 -10.23 -9.38 -12.87
C LEU A 18 -9.42 -8.11 -13.19
N GLU A 19 -8.21 -8.00 -12.65
CA GLU A 19 -7.35 -6.85 -12.90
C GLU A 19 -6.94 -6.74 -14.37
N TYR A 20 -6.63 -7.86 -15.00
CA TYR A 20 -6.29 -7.88 -16.43
C TYR A 20 -7.42 -7.28 -17.28
N MET A 21 -8.66 -7.70 -17.03
CA MET A 21 -9.85 -7.17 -17.71
C MET A 21 -10.06 -5.68 -17.44
N ALA A 22 -9.88 -5.25 -16.18
CA ALA A 22 -10.02 -3.84 -15.80
C ALA A 22 -8.95 -2.95 -16.45
N ILE A 23 -7.68 -3.39 -16.48
CA ILE A 23 -6.57 -2.66 -17.11
C ILE A 23 -6.78 -2.55 -18.62
N ASP A 24 -7.15 -3.64 -19.28
CA ASP A 24 -7.41 -3.63 -20.73
C ASP A 24 -8.56 -2.67 -21.07
N LYS A 25 -9.67 -2.74 -20.32
CA LYS A 25 -10.80 -1.83 -20.52
C LYS A 25 -10.43 -0.37 -20.27
N ALA A 26 -9.71 -0.08 -19.20
CA ALA A 26 -9.25 1.28 -18.90
C ALA A 26 -8.34 1.83 -20.03
N ARG A 27 -7.43 1.02 -20.58
CA ARG A 27 -6.56 1.43 -21.69
C ARG A 27 -7.29 1.62 -23.00
N GLN A 28 -8.33 0.82 -23.28
CA GLN A 28 -9.21 1.05 -24.41
C GLN A 28 -9.93 2.41 -24.28
N MET A 29 -10.40 2.75 -23.08
CA MET A 29 -11.04 4.05 -22.80
C MET A 29 -10.09 5.24 -22.96
N LEU A 30 -8.79 5.05 -22.68
CA LEU A 30 -7.75 6.06 -22.91
C LEU A 30 -7.35 6.23 -24.39
N GLY A 31 -8.00 5.52 -25.32
CA GLY A 31 -7.70 5.59 -26.76
C GLY A 31 -6.61 4.61 -27.22
N GLY A 32 -6.18 3.68 -26.36
CA GLY A 32 -5.24 2.62 -26.72
C GLY A 32 -5.88 1.58 -27.65
N ARG A 33 -5.56 1.63 -28.94
CA ARG A 33 -5.85 0.52 -29.88
C ARG A 33 -4.87 -0.61 -29.64
N THR A 34 -5.26 -1.61 -28.86
CA THR A 34 -4.59 -2.93 -28.83
C THR A 34 -5.62 -4.01 -29.18
N PRO A 35 -5.31 -5.00 -30.04
CA PRO A 35 -6.29 -5.99 -30.48
C PRO A 35 -6.70 -6.91 -29.33
N SER A 36 -8.00 -6.95 -29.06
CA SER A 36 -8.63 -7.89 -28.12
C SER A 36 -8.34 -9.34 -28.54
N ARG A 37 -7.78 -10.14 -27.62
CA ARG A 37 -7.98 -11.60 -27.64
C ARG A 37 -8.89 -11.97 -26.47
N SER A 38 -10.15 -12.21 -26.83
CA SER A 38 -11.18 -12.99 -26.14
C SER A 38 -11.40 -12.67 -24.66
N ALA A 39 -12.29 -11.72 -24.40
CA ALA A 39 -13.20 -11.86 -23.27
C ALA A 39 -14.17 -13.02 -23.59
N THR A 40 -14.29 -13.99 -22.69
CA THR A 40 -15.40 -14.94 -22.71
C THR A 40 -16.72 -14.17 -22.57
N ASP A 41 -17.77 -14.65 -23.24
CA ASP A 41 -19.05 -13.99 -23.52
C ASP A 41 -19.93 -13.68 -22.27
N GLU A 42 -19.35 -13.67 -21.07
CA GLU A 42 -20.06 -13.69 -19.78
C GLU A 42 -19.88 -12.44 -18.92
N ALA A 43 -18.86 -11.62 -19.19
CA ALA A 43 -18.69 -10.33 -18.54
C ALA A 43 -19.58 -9.28 -19.22
N ARG A 44 -20.60 -8.79 -18.51
CA ARG A 44 -21.44 -7.69 -19.01
C ARG A 44 -20.70 -6.38 -18.79
N ILE A 45 -20.46 -5.66 -19.87
CA ILE A 45 -19.85 -4.34 -19.86
C ILE A 45 -20.91 -3.33 -20.25
N GLU A 46 -21.35 -2.52 -19.29
CA GLU A 46 -22.17 -1.36 -19.59
C GLU A 46 -21.23 -0.17 -19.81
N VAL A 47 -21.32 0.43 -21.00
CA VAL A 47 -20.51 1.58 -21.39
C VAL A 47 -21.44 2.78 -21.54
N ASP A 48 -21.28 3.75 -20.67
CA ASP A 48 -21.68 5.13 -20.91
C ASP A 48 -20.51 5.83 -21.63
N GLU A 49 -20.72 6.86 -22.46
CA GLU A 49 -19.68 7.44 -23.33
C GLU A 49 -18.40 7.89 -22.59
N VAL A 50 -18.47 8.03 -21.26
CA VAL A 50 -17.37 8.46 -20.39
C VAL A 50 -16.94 7.40 -19.37
N CYS A 51 -17.81 6.46 -18.98
CA CYS A 51 -17.59 5.51 -17.88
C CYS A 51 -17.91 4.08 -18.32
N ALA A 52 -17.22 3.09 -17.75
CA ALA A 52 -17.54 1.68 -17.95
C ALA A 52 -17.72 0.98 -16.61
N THR A 53 -18.76 0.15 -16.51
CA THR A 53 -18.97 -0.73 -15.37
C THR A 53 -18.72 -2.18 -15.81
N LEU A 54 -17.81 -2.86 -15.14
CA LEU A 54 -17.58 -4.29 -15.30
C LEU A 54 -18.30 -5.04 -14.18
N ASP A 55 -19.15 -5.98 -14.55
CA ASP A 55 -19.81 -6.85 -13.57
C ASP A 55 -19.33 -8.29 -13.75
N VAL A 56 -18.47 -8.74 -12.83
CA VAL A 56 -17.60 -9.91 -13.03
C VAL A 56 -17.82 -10.95 -11.93
N PRO A 57 -18.20 -12.20 -12.27
CA PRO A 57 -18.18 -13.31 -11.33
C PRO A 57 -16.73 -13.69 -11.00
N LEU A 58 -16.40 -13.89 -9.73
CA LEU A 58 -15.03 -14.23 -9.25
C LEU A 58 -14.82 -15.75 -9.12
N GLY A 59 -15.56 -16.52 -9.91
CA GLY A 59 -15.57 -17.97 -9.90
C GLY A 59 -14.74 -18.59 -11.03
N PRO A 60 -14.92 -19.91 -11.25
CA PRO A 60 -14.24 -20.67 -12.30
C PRO A 60 -14.39 -20.08 -13.70
N GLU A 61 -15.46 -19.30 -13.94
CA GLU A 61 -15.81 -18.68 -15.21
C GLU A 61 -14.72 -17.74 -15.73
N ILE A 62 -13.94 -17.15 -14.82
CA ILE A 62 -12.77 -16.31 -15.15
C ILE A 62 -11.44 -16.93 -14.68
N GLY A 63 -11.44 -18.24 -14.37
CA GLY A 63 -10.25 -18.93 -13.87
C GLY A 63 -9.83 -18.53 -12.47
N GLN A 64 -10.78 -18.09 -11.62
CA GLN A 64 -10.52 -17.73 -10.23
C GLN A 64 -11.18 -18.71 -9.25
N CYS A 65 -10.67 -18.73 -8.01
CA CYS A 65 -11.17 -19.60 -6.94
C CYS A 65 -11.77 -18.84 -5.75
N CYS A 66 -11.76 -17.50 -5.77
CA CYS A 66 -12.23 -16.67 -4.66
C CYS A 66 -13.74 -16.75 -4.46
N GLY A 67 -14.51 -16.98 -5.54
CA GLY A 67 -15.97 -17.02 -5.53
C GLY A 67 -16.61 -15.64 -5.31
N GLY A 68 -17.93 -15.54 -5.50
CA GLY A 68 -18.66 -14.27 -5.40
C GLY A 68 -18.72 -13.48 -6.71
N ARG A 69 -19.07 -12.19 -6.62
CA ARG A 69 -19.24 -11.28 -7.76
C ARG A 69 -18.80 -9.88 -7.34
N VAL A 70 -18.20 -9.14 -8.26
CA VAL A 70 -17.74 -7.76 -8.03
C VAL A 70 -18.17 -6.86 -9.17
N GLU A 71 -18.51 -5.62 -8.82
CA GLU A 71 -18.73 -4.54 -9.76
C GLU A 71 -17.52 -3.59 -9.73
N VAL A 72 -16.97 -3.26 -10.89
CA VAL A 72 -15.83 -2.35 -11.05
C VAL A 72 -16.25 -1.18 -11.92
N LEU A 73 -16.32 0.01 -11.33
CA LEU A 73 -16.48 1.27 -12.05
C LEU A 73 -15.12 1.77 -12.56
N ILE A 74 -15.05 2.01 -13.86
CA ILE A 74 -13.90 2.58 -14.56
C ILE A 74 -14.32 3.95 -15.10
N ARG A 75 -13.60 4.99 -14.70
CA ARG A 75 -13.82 6.37 -15.17
C ARG A 75 -12.49 7.10 -15.37
N PRO A 76 -12.40 8.04 -16.32
CA PRO A 76 -11.26 8.92 -16.46
C PRO A 76 -10.99 9.71 -15.18
N VAL A 77 -9.72 9.97 -14.90
CA VAL A 77 -9.31 10.89 -13.84
C VAL A 77 -9.36 12.30 -14.39
N ASP A 78 -10.27 13.11 -13.86
CA ASP A 78 -10.30 14.55 -14.10
C ASP A 78 -9.57 15.30 -12.97
N GLY A 79 -9.43 16.62 -13.11
CA GLY A 79 -8.72 17.44 -12.14
C GLY A 79 -9.37 17.44 -10.75
N ALA A 80 -10.68 17.22 -10.63
CA ALA A 80 -11.34 17.15 -9.33
C ALA A 80 -11.03 15.82 -8.62
N LEU A 81 -11.10 14.71 -9.37
CA LEU A 81 -10.76 13.38 -8.85
C LEU A 81 -9.28 13.26 -8.51
N GLU A 82 -8.39 13.87 -9.29
CA GLU A 82 -6.96 13.92 -8.97
C GLU A 82 -6.73 14.54 -7.59
N GLN A 83 -7.33 15.70 -7.31
CA GLN A 83 -7.21 16.37 -6.02
C GLN A 83 -7.82 15.54 -4.88
N GLU A 84 -8.95 14.89 -5.12
CA GLU A 84 -9.56 13.98 -4.15
C GLU A 84 -8.65 12.80 -3.81
N LEU A 85 -8.03 12.18 -4.82
CA LEU A 85 -7.11 11.04 -4.64
C LEU A 85 -5.86 11.43 -3.86
N ILE A 86 -5.27 12.59 -4.15
CA ILE A 86 -4.11 13.11 -3.42
C ILE A 86 -4.48 13.37 -1.96
N ALA A 87 -5.56 14.13 -1.72
CA ALA A 87 -6.01 14.44 -0.37
C ALA A 87 -6.33 13.17 0.43
N LYS A 88 -6.93 12.17 -0.22
CA LYS A 88 -7.19 10.87 0.40
C LYS A 88 -5.90 10.14 0.75
N ALA A 89 -4.90 10.11 -0.14
CA ALA A 89 -3.62 9.48 0.13
C ALA A 89 -2.88 10.17 1.29
N GLU A 90 -2.88 11.50 1.34
CA GLU A 90 -2.30 12.27 2.44
C GLU A 90 -3.00 11.98 3.78
N VAL A 91 -4.33 11.89 3.78
CA VAL A 91 -5.10 11.51 4.96
C VAL A 91 -4.78 10.08 5.38
N GLU A 92 -4.76 9.11 4.45
CA GLU A 92 -4.42 7.71 4.76
C GLU A 92 -3.02 7.60 5.38
N GLU A 93 -2.03 8.28 4.78
CA GLU A 93 -0.65 8.34 5.28
C GLU A 93 -0.56 8.94 6.69
N ALA A 94 -1.27 10.05 6.94
CA ALA A 94 -1.28 10.72 8.24
C ALA A 94 -1.94 9.88 9.36
N HIS A 95 -2.76 8.89 9.01
CA HIS A 95 -3.43 8.00 9.96
C HIS A 95 -2.74 6.63 10.10
N LEU A 96 -1.63 6.38 9.39
CA LEU A 96 -0.89 5.13 9.58
C LEU A 96 -0.38 5.05 11.02
N PRO A 97 -0.44 3.87 11.65
CA PRO A 97 -0.01 3.71 13.02
C PRO A 97 1.51 3.81 13.12
N TYR A 98 1.99 4.36 14.23
CA TYR A 98 3.42 4.42 14.53
C TYR A 98 3.87 3.19 15.31
N VAL A 99 5.03 2.65 14.95
CA VAL A 99 5.72 1.61 15.70
C VAL A 99 7.14 2.07 15.99
N TYR A 100 7.43 2.28 17.27
CA TYR A 100 8.78 2.62 17.73
C TYR A 100 9.52 1.37 18.18
N VAL A 101 10.68 1.13 17.57
CA VAL A 101 11.57 0.01 17.88
C VAL A 101 12.78 0.54 18.63
N PHE A 102 12.90 0.21 19.90
CA PHE A 102 14.02 0.63 20.75
C PHE A 102 15.11 -0.44 20.71
N GLY A 103 16.19 -0.15 19.99
CA GLY A 103 17.31 -1.06 19.74
C GLY A 103 17.42 -1.45 18.27
N GLY A 104 18.56 -1.12 17.66
CA GLY A 104 18.93 -1.42 16.28
C GLY A 104 19.84 -2.64 16.13
N GLY A 105 19.91 -3.52 17.13
CA GLY A 105 20.66 -4.78 17.00
C GLY A 105 20.08 -5.73 15.94
N HIS A 106 20.63 -6.94 15.81
CA HIS A 106 20.20 -7.91 14.79
C HIS A 106 18.67 -8.14 14.74
N VAL A 107 18.01 -8.20 15.89
CA VAL A 107 16.55 -8.37 15.97
C VAL A 107 15.81 -7.09 15.56
N GLY A 108 16.30 -5.92 15.97
CA GLY A 108 15.75 -4.63 15.57
C GLY A 108 15.80 -4.39 14.07
N GLN A 109 16.93 -4.74 13.43
CA GLN A 109 17.09 -4.69 11.97
C GLN A 109 16.12 -5.63 11.24
N ALA A 110 16.00 -6.88 11.72
CA ALA A 110 15.07 -7.84 11.13
C ALA A 110 13.62 -7.37 11.27
N LEU A 111 13.25 -6.82 12.43
CA LEU A 111 11.92 -6.27 12.66
C LEU A 111 11.68 -5.04 11.78
N ALA A 112 12.60 -4.08 11.73
CA ALA A 112 12.51 -2.91 10.86
C ALA A 112 12.30 -3.31 9.40
N SER A 113 13.00 -4.34 8.92
CA SER A 113 12.85 -4.87 7.55
C SER A 113 11.46 -5.47 7.29
N ALA A 114 10.88 -6.15 8.29
CA ALA A 114 9.51 -6.65 8.17
C ALA A 114 8.47 -5.52 8.22
N LEU A 115 8.67 -4.54 9.11
CA LEU A 115 7.81 -3.38 9.29
C LEU A 115 7.81 -2.47 8.05
N ALA A 116 8.94 -2.34 7.35
CA ALA A 116 9.10 -1.56 6.12
C ALA A 116 8.17 -1.99 4.97
N LEU A 117 7.58 -3.19 5.05
CA LEU A 117 6.67 -3.73 4.04
C LEU A 117 5.20 -3.45 4.37
N LEU A 118 4.92 -2.89 5.54
CA LEU A 118 3.57 -2.66 6.06
C LEU A 118 3.21 -1.17 5.94
N PRO A 119 1.91 -0.84 5.86
CA PRO A 119 1.44 0.54 5.88
C PRO A 119 1.49 1.09 7.31
N ILE A 120 2.70 1.34 7.82
CA ILE A 120 2.97 1.82 9.17
C ILE A 120 4.17 2.78 9.17
N HIS A 121 4.19 3.71 10.11
CA HIS A 121 5.34 4.57 10.36
C HIS A 121 6.29 3.89 11.35
N ALA A 122 7.34 3.26 10.84
CA ALA A 122 8.34 2.59 11.66
C ALA A 122 9.48 3.55 12.02
N VAL A 123 9.80 3.64 13.32
CA VAL A 123 10.90 4.46 13.84
C VAL A 123 11.84 3.58 14.67
N VAL A 124 13.12 3.49 14.30
CA VAL A 124 14.14 2.79 15.09
C VAL A 124 14.91 3.80 15.94
N VAL A 125 14.82 3.64 17.25
CA VAL A 125 15.52 4.45 18.24
C VAL A 125 16.72 3.66 18.77
N GLU A 126 17.91 4.23 18.71
CA GLU A 126 19.14 3.53 19.08
C GLU A 126 20.19 4.53 19.61
N THR A 127 21.10 4.04 20.44
CA THR A 127 22.20 4.80 21.05
C THR A 127 23.51 4.70 20.26
N ARG A 128 23.65 3.67 19.43
CA ARG A 128 24.86 3.31 18.68
C ARG A 128 24.66 3.55 17.18
N ALA A 129 25.49 4.40 16.59
CA ALA A 129 25.36 4.77 15.18
C ALA A 129 25.50 3.56 14.24
N GLU A 130 26.43 2.66 14.55
CA GLU A 130 26.74 1.47 13.77
C GLU A 130 25.56 0.48 13.71
N ALA A 131 24.68 0.47 14.71
CA ALA A 131 23.52 -0.40 14.74
C ALA A 131 22.39 0.08 13.80
N LEU A 132 22.43 1.34 13.38
CA LEU A 132 21.49 1.91 12.41
C LEU A 132 21.94 1.73 10.95
N GLU A 133 23.17 1.24 10.72
CA GLU A 133 23.66 0.98 9.38
C GLU A 133 22.83 -0.10 8.68
N GLY A 134 22.43 0.15 7.43
CA GLY A 134 21.68 -0.81 6.63
C GLY A 134 20.17 -0.89 6.93
N MET A 135 19.63 0.04 7.72
CA MET A 135 18.18 0.15 7.89
C MET A 135 17.48 0.47 6.56
N PRO A 136 16.26 -0.06 6.32
CA PRO A 136 15.49 0.29 5.13
C PRO A 136 15.23 1.80 5.02
N GLU A 137 15.25 2.34 3.80
CA GLU A 137 15.03 3.79 3.57
C GLU A 137 13.65 4.28 4.02
N THR A 138 12.65 3.39 4.07
CA THR A 138 11.30 3.70 4.53
C THR A 138 11.15 3.70 6.05
N VAL A 139 12.20 3.33 6.78
CA VAL A 139 12.22 3.33 8.25
C VAL A 139 12.96 4.57 8.75
N GLU A 140 12.30 5.35 9.59
CA GLU A 140 12.93 6.49 10.24
C GLU A 140 13.93 6.00 11.29
N THR A 141 15.11 6.63 11.37
CA THR A 141 16.11 6.30 12.38
C THR A 141 16.35 7.48 13.31
N ARG A 142 16.45 7.19 14.62
CA ARG A 142 16.67 8.17 15.69
C ARG A 142 17.85 7.73 16.55
N LEU A 143 19.02 8.28 16.24
CA LEU A 143 20.21 8.14 17.08
C LEU A 143 20.12 9.11 18.27
N THR A 144 19.99 8.59 19.49
CA THR A 144 19.90 9.41 20.70
C THR A 144 20.55 8.70 21.90
N PRO A 145 21.28 9.41 22.77
CA PRO A 145 21.82 8.83 24.00
C PRO A 145 20.74 8.58 25.06
N MET A 146 19.52 9.10 24.88
CA MET A 146 18.43 9.00 25.84
C MET A 146 17.15 8.51 25.13
N PRO A 147 17.05 7.21 24.81
CA PRO A 147 15.92 6.66 24.07
C PRO A 147 14.58 6.94 24.75
N GLU A 148 14.49 6.83 26.06
CA GLU A 148 13.26 7.05 26.85
C GLU A 148 12.66 8.46 26.69
N ALA A 149 13.45 9.43 26.23
CA ALA A 149 12.95 10.75 25.86
C ALA A 149 11.93 10.68 24.71
N ILE A 150 12.18 9.79 23.74
CA ILE A 150 11.34 9.60 22.55
C ILE A 150 9.95 9.09 22.92
N VAL A 151 9.81 8.34 24.02
CA VAL A 151 8.50 7.89 24.50
C VAL A 151 7.56 9.06 24.79
N ARG A 152 8.10 10.19 25.27
CA ARG A 152 7.30 11.41 25.55
C ARG A 152 6.92 12.18 24.28
N GLU A 153 7.69 12.01 23.22
CA GLU A 153 7.48 12.67 21.92
C GLU A 153 6.66 11.78 20.96
N ALA A 154 6.44 10.52 21.34
CA ALA A 154 5.80 9.53 20.49
C ALA A 154 4.36 9.90 20.15
N HIS A 155 3.94 9.57 18.92
CA HIS A 155 2.57 9.79 18.48
C HIS A 155 1.57 9.02 19.35
N ALA A 156 0.42 9.65 19.62
CA ALA A 156 -0.65 9.01 20.38
C ALA A 156 -1.15 7.75 19.66
N GLY A 157 -1.36 6.67 20.42
CA GLY A 157 -1.78 5.38 19.86
C GLY A 157 -0.64 4.55 19.22
N ALA A 158 0.61 5.00 19.33
CA ALA A 158 1.76 4.24 18.86
C ALA A 158 1.96 2.93 19.65
N ALA A 159 2.56 1.95 18.97
CA ALA A 159 3.08 0.74 19.58
C ALA A 159 4.59 0.85 19.83
N PHE A 160 5.07 0.12 20.83
CA PHE A 160 6.47 0.12 21.25
C PHE A 160 7.01 -1.31 21.25
N ALA A 161 8.15 -1.52 20.62
CA ALA A 161 8.92 -2.75 20.68
C ALA A 161 10.26 -2.46 21.38
N ILE A 162 10.42 -2.97 22.59
CA ILE A 162 11.64 -2.80 23.39
C ILE A 162 12.57 -3.98 23.13
N LEU A 163 13.65 -3.72 22.39
CA LEU A 163 14.64 -4.70 21.94
C LEU A 163 16.06 -4.25 22.34
N THR A 164 16.17 -3.50 23.43
CA THR A 164 17.47 -3.07 23.94
C THR A 164 18.21 -4.26 24.55
N HIS A 165 19.51 -4.10 24.74
CA HIS A 165 20.35 -5.09 25.40
C HIS A 165 20.69 -4.69 26.85
N ASP A 166 20.16 -3.55 27.31
CA ASP A 166 20.42 -2.98 28.62
C ASP A 166 19.13 -2.91 29.43
N HIS A 167 19.01 -3.83 30.39
CA HIS A 167 17.84 -3.92 31.25
C HIS A 167 17.54 -2.64 32.03
N ALA A 168 18.53 -1.77 32.29
CA ALA A 168 18.28 -0.51 32.97
C ALA A 168 17.48 0.49 32.10
N LEU A 169 17.57 0.37 30.77
CA LEU A 169 16.81 1.18 29.82
C LEU A 169 15.38 0.64 29.58
N ASP A 170 15.11 -0.61 29.95
CA ASP A 170 13.84 -1.28 29.67
C ASP A 170 12.75 -1.06 30.73
N PHE A 171 13.11 -0.59 31.94
CA PHE A 171 12.19 -0.33 33.07
C PHE A 171 11.73 1.13 33.13
#